data_AF-A0A9Q9YAE4-F1
#
_entry.id   AF-A0A9Q9YAE4-F1
#
_cell.length_a   1.000
_cell.length_b   1.000
_cell.length_c   1.000
_cell.angle_alpha   90.00
_cell.angle_beta   90.00
_cell.angle_gamma   90.00
#
_symmetry.space_group_name_H-M   'P 1'
#
loop_
_entity.id
_entity.type
_entity.pdbx_description
1 polymer ?
#
loop_
_entity_poly.entity_id
_entity_poly.type
_entity_poly.pdbx_seq_one_letter_code
_entity_poly.pdbx_strand_id
1 'polypeptide(L)'
;MAILTGYCYTLFPSHPLNMFKALAGICFLHLTTIFFLFWATIDDAWWFTENLYTDLWGRWVMENNDNVWVYMDIPTSYRKDYLQAVQAFAVLSCLFAVFSLCVFIFQLFTLGKGKRFTISGVVQLISCFCIMVALSVYTDHFHRGEKNGWYGWSYIMAWFGWLLTLFTGIMYIILRKRAD
;
A
#
# COMPACT_ATOMS: atom_id res chain seq x y z
N MET A 1 -16.64 -8.70 31.68
CA MET A 1 -15.27 -8.30 31.30
C MET A 1 -14.31 -9.48 31.07
N ALA A 2 -14.66 -10.73 31.41
CA ALA A 2 -13.81 -11.90 31.23
C ALA A 2 -13.96 -12.66 29.88
N ILE A 3 -15.00 -12.36 29.08
CA ILE A 3 -15.26 -13.08 27.81
C ILE A 3 -14.45 -12.50 26.64
N LEU A 4 -14.05 -11.22 26.69
CA LEU A 4 -13.22 -10.60 25.65
C LEU A 4 -11.74 -11.00 25.73
N THR A 5 -11.27 -11.47 26.89
CA THR A 5 -9.90 -11.99 27.05
C THR A 5 -9.73 -13.35 26.37
N GLY A 6 -10.76 -14.19 26.32
CA GLY A 6 -10.69 -15.56 25.76
C GLY A 6 -10.40 -15.61 24.25
N TYR A 7 -11.03 -14.73 23.46
CA TYR A 7 -10.85 -14.70 22.00
C TYR A 7 -9.48 -14.14 21.56
N CYS A 8 -8.81 -13.39 22.43
CA CYS A 8 -7.47 -12.91 22.14
C CYS A 8 -6.46 -14.06 22.16
N TYR A 9 -6.61 -15.05 23.06
CA TYR A 9 -5.68 -16.19 23.15
C TYR A 9 -5.79 -17.18 22.00
N THR A 10 -6.94 -17.30 21.34
CA THR A 10 -7.12 -18.18 20.17
C THR A 10 -6.43 -17.66 18.91
N LEU A 11 -6.10 -16.37 18.84
CA LEU A 11 -5.33 -15.78 17.75
C LEU A 11 -3.80 -15.91 17.96
N PHE A 12 -3.36 -16.37 19.13
CA PHE A 12 -1.94 -16.52 19.47
C PHE A 12 -1.53 -18.00 19.48
N PRO A 13 -0.58 -18.40 18.61
CA PRO A 13 -0.13 -19.77 18.59
C PRO A 13 0.59 -20.16 19.88
N SER A 14 0.16 -21.25 20.50
CA SER A 14 0.68 -21.82 21.76
C SER A 14 1.99 -22.61 21.60
N HIS A 15 2.25 -23.14 20.39
CA HIS A 15 3.43 -23.97 20.10
C HIS A 15 4.53 -23.18 19.35
N PRO A 16 5.82 -23.42 19.64
CA PRO A 16 6.95 -22.69 19.02
C PRO A 16 6.95 -22.78 17.49
N LEU A 17 6.55 -23.93 16.93
CA LEU A 17 6.42 -24.15 15.49
C LEU A 17 5.38 -23.22 14.82
N ASN A 18 4.34 -22.83 15.55
CA ASN A 18 3.26 -22.00 15.00
C ASN A 18 3.63 -20.51 15.02
N MET A 19 4.58 -20.09 15.85
CA MET A 19 5.06 -18.70 15.86
C MET A 19 5.95 -18.39 14.66
N PHE A 20 6.87 -19.28 14.31
CA PHE A 20 7.74 -19.08 13.14
C PHE A 20 6.91 -18.93 11.86
N LYS A 21 5.84 -19.72 11.72
CA LYS A 21 4.88 -19.59 10.61
C LYS A 21 4.17 -18.24 10.60
N ALA A 22 3.73 -17.75 11.75
CA ALA A 22 3.10 -16.43 11.85
C ALA A 22 4.08 -15.29 11.47
N LEU A 23 5.34 -15.41 11.89
CA LEU A 23 6.37 -14.43 11.60
C LEU A 23 6.79 -14.42 10.12
N ALA A 24 6.96 -15.61 9.54
CA ALA A 24 7.20 -15.75 8.11
C ALA A 24 6.01 -15.23 7.29
N GLY A 25 4.78 -15.52 7.75
CA GLY A 25 3.54 -15.05 7.12
C GLY A 25 3.43 -13.53 7.10
N ILE A 26 3.68 -12.84 8.22
CA ILE A 26 3.65 -11.37 8.24
C ILE A 26 4.78 -10.75 7.43
N CYS A 27 5.96 -11.37 7.39
CA CYS A 27 7.06 -10.93 6.54
C CYS A 27 6.69 -11.02 5.06
N PHE A 28 6.16 -12.16 4.62
CA PHE A 28 5.67 -12.36 3.26
C PHE A 28 4.58 -11.34 2.90
N LEU A 29 3.58 -11.20 3.77
CA LEU A 29 2.49 -10.25 3.59
C LEU A 29 2.99 -8.80 3.45
N HIS A 30 4.01 -8.41 4.22
CA HIS A 30 4.62 -7.09 4.10
C HIS A 30 5.37 -6.93 2.76
N LEU A 31 6.12 -7.94 2.31
CA LEU A 31 6.74 -7.91 0.98
C LEU A 31 5.70 -7.78 -0.13
N THR A 32 4.58 -8.50 -0.05
CA THR A 32 3.44 -8.36 -0.97
C THR A 32 2.85 -6.94 -0.92
N THR A 33 2.77 -6.35 0.26
CA THR A 33 2.29 -4.97 0.44
C THR A 33 3.20 -3.99 -0.31
N ILE A 34 4.52 -4.09 -0.11
CA ILE A 34 5.51 -3.24 -0.79
C ILE A 34 5.40 -3.41 -2.31
N PHE A 35 5.31 -4.65 -2.78
CA PHE A 35 5.14 -4.95 -4.20
C PHE A 35 3.92 -4.24 -4.80
N PHE A 36 2.75 -4.32 -4.16
CA PHE A 36 1.56 -3.66 -4.69
C PHE A 36 1.66 -2.12 -4.65
N LEU A 37 2.27 -1.53 -3.61
CA LEU A 37 2.47 -0.09 -3.55
C LEU A 37 3.43 0.41 -4.66
N PHE A 38 4.54 -0.30 -4.87
CA PHE A 38 5.49 0.05 -5.94
C PHE A 38 4.89 -0.18 -7.32
N TRP A 39 4.22 -1.32 -7.55
CA TRP A 39 3.52 -1.59 -8.80
C TRP A 39 2.54 -0.48 -9.09
N ALA A 40 1.63 -0.19 -8.16
CA ALA A 40 0.65 0.86 -8.35
C ALA A 40 1.31 2.21 -8.61
N THR A 41 2.44 2.54 -7.98
CA THR A 41 3.10 3.83 -8.20
C THR A 41 3.77 3.95 -9.56
N ILE A 42 4.21 2.86 -10.18
CA ILE A 42 5.05 2.89 -11.41
C ILE A 42 4.26 2.53 -12.67
N ASP A 43 3.24 1.68 -12.55
CA ASP A 43 2.50 1.10 -13.66
C ASP A 43 1.57 2.14 -14.33
N ASP A 44 1.38 2.00 -15.64
CA ASP A 44 0.85 3.05 -16.51
C ASP A 44 -0.70 3.14 -16.55
N ALA A 45 -1.39 2.40 -15.67
CA ALA A 45 -2.81 2.11 -15.78
C ALA A 45 -3.62 2.47 -14.51
N TRP A 46 -3.54 3.73 -14.07
CA TRP A 46 -4.48 4.25 -13.06
C TRP A 46 -5.85 4.58 -13.65
N TRP A 47 -5.86 5.14 -14.86
CA TRP A 47 -7.06 5.41 -15.65
C TRP A 47 -6.80 5.07 -17.10
N PHE A 48 -7.80 4.56 -17.79
CA PHE A 48 -7.69 4.29 -19.22
C PHE A 48 -9.00 4.51 -19.96
N THR A 49 -8.88 4.74 -21.26
CA THR A 49 -9.95 4.76 -22.26
C THR A 49 -9.52 3.87 -23.43
N GLU A 50 -10.30 3.77 -24.50
CA GLU A 50 -9.93 2.97 -25.68
C GLU A 50 -8.56 3.37 -26.29
N ASN A 51 -8.20 4.66 -26.20
CA ASN A 51 -7.02 5.22 -26.88
C ASN A 51 -6.06 5.95 -25.93
N LEU A 52 -6.21 5.76 -24.61
CA LEU A 52 -5.39 6.45 -23.61
C LEU A 52 -5.20 5.61 -22.37
N TYR A 53 -3.97 5.55 -21.86
CA TYR A 53 -3.60 5.05 -20.54
C TYR A 53 -2.95 6.19 -19.76
N THR A 54 -3.28 6.35 -18.49
CA THR A 54 -2.77 7.41 -17.63
C THR A 54 -2.36 6.84 -16.29
N ASP A 55 -1.18 7.24 -15.85
CA ASP A 55 -0.63 6.94 -14.54
C ASP A 55 -0.49 8.19 -13.69
N LEU A 56 0.33 8.09 -12.63
CA LEU A 56 0.58 9.22 -11.74
C LEU A 56 1.53 10.25 -12.34
N TRP A 57 2.36 9.88 -13.31
CA TRP A 57 3.49 10.65 -13.85
C TRP A 57 3.24 11.18 -15.26
N GLY A 58 2.46 10.48 -16.07
CA GLY A 58 2.22 10.78 -17.46
C GLY A 58 1.05 9.99 -18.04
N ARG A 59 0.96 10.02 -19.37
CA ARG A 59 -0.07 9.30 -20.12
C ARG A 59 0.45 8.82 -21.46
N TRP A 60 -0.02 7.66 -21.87
CA TRP A 60 0.11 7.17 -23.23
C TRP A 60 -1.14 7.50 -24.02
N VAL A 61 -0.99 8.12 -25.19
CA VAL A 61 -2.09 8.44 -26.10
C VAL A 61 -1.82 7.79 -27.44
N MET A 62 -2.85 7.16 -28.02
CA MET A 62 -2.77 6.61 -29.36
C MET A 62 -3.01 7.69 -30.41
N GLU A 63 -2.08 7.87 -31.34
CA GLU A 63 -2.18 8.88 -32.41
C GLU A 63 -2.77 8.27 -33.70
N ASN A 64 -3.63 9.03 -34.39
CA ASN A 64 -4.07 8.81 -35.77
C ASN A 64 -4.65 7.44 -36.15
N ASN A 65 -5.22 6.65 -35.22
CA ASN A 65 -5.75 5.29 -35.48
C ASN A 65 -4.73 4.28 -36.04
N ASP A 66 -3.42 4.62 -36.04
CA ASP A 66 -2.36 3.77 -36.62
C ASP A 66 -1.62 2.93 -35.55
N ASN A 67 -2.23 2.73 -34.38
CA ASN A 67 -1.66 1.98 -33.23
C ASN A 67 -0.31 2.50 -32.72
N VAL A 68 0.05 3.76 -33.01
CA VAL A 68 1.26 4.39 -32.48
C VAL A 68 0.95 5.02 -31.13
N TRP A 69 1.64 4.57 -30.08
CA TRP A 69 1.52 5.09 -28.72
C TRP A 69 2.60 6.12 -28.43
N VAL A 70 2.19 7.31 -28.00
CA VAL A 70 3.10 8.41 -27.64
C VAL A 70 2.94 8.74 -26.16
N TYR A 71 4.06 8.80 -25.43
CA TYR A 71 4.08 9.22 -24.03
C TYR A 71 4.07 10.75 -23.95
N MET A 72 3.12 11.28 -23.20
CA MET A 72 2.86 12.70 -23.05
C MET A 72 2.75 13.04 -21.57
N ASP A 73 3.04 14.29 -21.23
CA ASP A 73 2.81 14.81 -19.89
C ASP A 73 1.31 14.81 -19.54
N ILE A 74 1.01 14.79 -18.25
CA ILE A 74 -0.36 14.92 -17.74
C ILE A 74 -0.94 16.28 -18.20
N PRO A 75 -2.18 16.31 -18.75
CA PRO A 75 -2.75 17.52 -19.31
C PRO A 75 -2.92 18.61 -18.26
N THR A 76 -2.85 19.87 -18.70
CA THR A 76 -3.03 21.05 -17.82
C THR A 76 -4.44 21.19 -17.26
N SER A 77 -5.41 20.41 -17.77
CA SER A 77 -6.75 20.28 -17.18
C SER A 77 -6.70 19.63 -15.79
N TYR A 78 -5.67 18.82 -15.51
CA TYR A 78 -5.48 18.24 -14.19
C TYR A 78 -4.88 19.30 -13.29
N ARG A 79 -5.56 19.54 -12.18
CA ARG A 79 -5.10 20.48 -11.16
C ARG A 79 -3.77 19.99 -10.58
N LYS A 80 -2.71 20.75 -10.89
CA LYS A 80 -1.32 20.38 -10.56
C LYS A 80 -1.09 20.18 -9.07
N ASP A 81 -1.77 20.94 -8.22
CA ASP A 81 -1.68 20.85 -6.77
C ASP A 81 -2.21 19.51 -6.24
N TYR A 82 -3.34 19.03 -6.75
CA TYR A 82 -3.85 17.71 -6.39
C TYR A 82 -2.99 16.59 -6.95
N LEU A 83 -2.48 16.73 -8.18
CA LEU A 83 -1.64 15.71 -8.79
C LEU A 83 -0.33 15.53 -8.00
N GLN A 84 0.33 16.64 -7.66
CA GLN A 84 1.54 16.63 -6.86
C GLN A 84 1.29 16.04 -5.46
N ALA A 85 0.12 16.31 -4.86
CA ALA A 85 -0.25 15.68 -3.60
C ALA A 85 -0.36 14.15 -3.76
N VAL A 86 -1.09 13.65 -4.76
CA VAL A 86 -1.22 12.20 -5.01
C VAL A 86 0.15 11.55 -5.24
N GLN A 87 0.99 12.15 -6.10
CA GLN A 87 2.35 11.68 -6.38
C GLN A 87 3.22 11.62 -5.12
N ALA A 88 3.25 12.70 -4.33
CA ALA A 88 4.04 12.79 -3.12
C ALA A 88 3.59 11.75 -2.08
N PHE A 89 2.29 11.61 -1.86
CA PHE A 89 1.74 10.65 -0.91
C PHE A 89 1.91 9.19 -1.37
N ALA A 90 1.85 8.90 -2.67
CA ALA A 90 2.15 7.58 -3.23
C ALA A 90 3.62 7.20 -2.97
N VAL A 91 4.57 8.06 -3.31
CA VAL A 91 6.00 7.83 -3.04
C VAL A 91 6.27 7.70 -1.55
N LEU A 92 5.68 8.57 -0.72
CA LEU A 92 5.85 8.52 0.73
C LEU A 92 5.30 7.22 1.34
N SER A 93 4.22 6.68 0.80
CA SER A 93 3.68 5.38 1.22
C SER A 93 4.67 4.24 0.97
N CYS A 94 5.32 4.21 -0.20
CA CYS A 94 6.35 3.24 -0.55
C CYS A 94 7.56 3.35 0.41
N LEU A 95 8.03 4.57 0.67
CA LEU A 95 9.17 4.82 1.57
C LEU A 95 8.89 4.34 2.99
N PHE A 96 7.73 4.70 3.55
CA PHE A 96 7.38 4.25 4.90
C PHE A 96 7.14 2.75 5.00
N ALA A 97 6.60 2.09 3.97
CA ALA A 97 6.48 0.64 3.96
C ALA A 97 7.86 -0.04 4.00
N VAL A 98 8.82 0.43 3.19
CA VAL A 98 10.20 -0.07 3.23
C VAL A 98 10.85 0.20 4.59
N PHE A 99 10.71 1.40 5.15
CA PHE A 99 11.23 1.71 6.49
C PHE A 99 10.62 0.84 7.58
N SER A 100 9.32 0.58 7.52
CA SER A 100 8.63 -0.34 8.43
C SER A 100 9.24 -1.74 8.37
N LEU A 101 9.56 -2.24 7.16
CA LEU A 101 10.19 -3.55 6.99
C LEU A 101 11.61 -3.59 7.58
N CYS A 102 12.42 -2.55 7.33
CA CYS A 102 13.75 -2.41 7.94
C CYS A 102 13.68 -2.37 9.47
N VAL A 103 12.75 -1.58 10.03
CA VAL A 103 12.52 -1.52 11.49
C VAL A 103 12.05 -2.87 12.01
N PHE A 104 11.20 -3.58 11.27
CA PHE A 104 10.73 -4.92 11.66
C PHE A 104 11.90 -5.89 11.75
N ILE A 105 12.75 -5.94 10.72
CA ILE A 105 13.97 -6.76 10.72
C ILE A 105 14.89 -6.39 11.88
N PHE A 106 15.07 -5.10 12.17
CA PHE A 106 15.86 -4.65 13.33
C PHE A 106 15.24 -5.12 14.66
N GLN A 107 13.91 -4.98 14.81
CA GLN A 107 13.19 -5.44 15.98
C GLN A 107 13.22 -6.96 16.14
N LEU A 108 13.38 -7.75 15.06
CA LEU A 108 13.57 -9.20 15.18
C LEU A 108 14.81 -9.54 16.00
N PHE A 109 15.92 -8.82 15.78
CA PHE A 109 17.18 -9.10 16.46
C PHE A 109 17.32 -8.37 17.80
N THR A 110 16.93 -7.10 17.87
CA THR A 110 17.17 -6.25 19.06
C THR A 110 16.10 -6.39 20.14
N LEU A 111 14.87 -6.75 19.78
CA LEU A 111 13.77 -6.72 20.72
C LEU A 111 13.79 -7.95 21.65
N GLY A 112 13.73 -7.72 22.97
CA GLY A 112 13.63 -8.80 23.96
C GLY A 112 12.37 -9.65 23.80
N LYS A 113 12.45 -10.91 24.27
CA LYS A 113 11.29 -11.82 24.33
C LYS A 113 10.12 -11.16 25.10
N GLY A 114 8.90 -11.32 24.62
CA GLY A 114 7.67 -10.79 25.20
C GLY A 114 7.25 -9.39 24.75
N LYS A 115 8.04 -8.70 23.91
CA LYS A 115 7.70 -7.35 23.41
C LYS A 115 7.00 -7.39 22.04
N ARG A 116 6.31 -6.30 21.69
CA ARG A 116 5.54 -6.14 20.44
C ARG A 116 6.32 -5.38 19.38
N PHE A 117 6.00 -5.58 18.11
CA PHE A 117 6.60 -4.86 16.99
C PHE A 117 5.94 -3.48 16.76
N THR A 118 5.68 -2.74 17.84
CA THR A 118 4.85 -1.52 17.79
C THR A 118 5.44 -0.43 16.89
N ILE A 119 6.77 -0.27 16.88
CA ILE A 119 7.42 0.77 16.05
C ILE A 119 7.21 0.46 14.56
N SER A 120 7.47 -0.79 14.12
CA SER A 120 7.16 -1.21 12.75
C SER A 120 5.69 -1.01 12.42
N GLY A 121 4.79 -1.40 13.34
CA GLY A 121 3.35 -1.21 13.15
C GLY A 121 2.94 0.25 12.97
N VAL A 122 3.49 1.18 13.78
CA VAL A 122 3.22 2.61 13.65
C VAL A 122 3.74 3.15 12.31
N VAL A 123 4.97 2.82 11.93
CA VAL A 123 5.52 3.26 10.63
C VAL A 123 4.70 2.70 9.47
N GLN A 124 4.23 1.45 9.58
CA GLN A 124 3.33 0.85 8.59
C GLN A 124 1.98 1.55 8.50
N LEU A 125 1.41 1.98 9.63
CA LEU A 125 0.17 2.74 9.64
C LEU A 125 0.34 4.15 9.08
N ILE A 126 1.53 4.74 9.18
CA ILE A 126 1.84 6.01 8.50
C ILE A 126 1.88 5.78 6.97
N SER A 127 2.46 4.68 6.49
CA SER A 127 2.37 4.28 5.08
C SER A 127 0.91 4.12 4.63
N CYS A 128 0.09 3.42 5.44
CA CYS A 128 -1.34 3.25 5.20
C CYS A 128 -2.08 4.59 5.10
N PHE A 129 -1.78 5.55 5.97
CA PHE A 129 -2.36 6.88 5.90
C PHE A 129 -1.97 7.60 4.61
N CYS A 130 -0.69 7.52 4.22
CA CYS A 130 -0.21 8.16 2.99
C CYS A 130 -0.94 7.64 1.74
N ILE A 131 -1.01 6.32 1.55
CA ILE A 131 -1.69 5.75 0.38
C ILE A 131 -3.20 6.04 0.41
N MET A 132 -3.83 6.10 1.59
CA MET A 132 -5.23 6.49 1.73
C MET A 132 -5.47 7.93 1.26
N VAL A 133 -4.58 8.86 1.60
CA VAL A 133 -4.66 10.25 1.13
C VAL A 133 -4.52 10.31 -0.40
N ALA A 134 -3.53 9.63 -0.97
CA ALA A 134 -3.34 9.57 -2.42
C ALA A 134 -4.59 9.03 -3.15
N LEU A 135 -5.14 7.90 -2.67
CA LEU A 135 -6.36 7.30 -3.22
C LEU A 135 -7.57 8.22 -3.09
N SER A 136 -7.76 8.86 -1.93
CA SER A 136 -8.92 9.73 -1.68
C SER A 136 -8.90 10.96 -2.60
N VAL A 137 -7.75 11.63 -2.67
CA VAL A 137 -7.57 12.82 -3.53
C VAL A 137 -7.72 12.44 -5.00
N TYR A 138 -7.13 11.31 -5.42
CA TYR A 138 -7.28 10.83 -6.80
C TYR A 138 -8.75 10.56 -7.15
N THR A 139 -9.46 9.85 -6.28
CA THR A 139 -10.86 9.45 -6.49
C THR A 139 -11.81 10.64 -6.49
N ASP A 140 -11.55 11.65 -5.66
CA ASP A 140 -12.44 12.81 -5.53
C ASP A 140 -12.25 13.85 -6.65
N HIS A 141 -11.01 14.05 -7.13
CA HIS A 141 -10.70 15.16 -8.05
C HIS A 141 -10.43 14.75 -9.49
N PHE A 142 -10.11 13.49 -9.77
CA PHE A 142 -9.77 13.04 -11.12
C PHE A 142 -10.87 12.17 -11.72
N HIS A 143 -11.11 12.33 -13.01
CA HIS A 143 -12.03 11.52 -13.83
C HIS A 143 -13.52 11.52 -13.43
N ARG A 144 -13.94 12.29 -12.43
CA ARG A 144 -15.36 12.42 -12.02
C ARG A 144 -16.33 12.82 -13.14
N GLY A 145 -15.86 13.62 -14.10
CA GLY A 145 -16.66 14.13 -15.21
C GLY A 145 -16.46 13.36 -16.52
N GLU A 146 -15.55 12.38 -16.53
CA GLU A 146 -15.21 11.62 -17.72
C GLU A 146 -16.14 10.42 -17.84
N LYS A 147 -16.98 10.41 -18.88
CA LYS A 147 -17.98 9.36 -19.10
C LYS A 147 -17.44 8.14 -19.86
N ASN A 148 -16.29 8.28 -20.51
CA ASN A 148 -15.77 7.32 -21.49
C ASN A 148 -14.43 6.69 -21.06
N GLY A 149 -14.23 6.48 -19.75
CA GLY A 149 -13.04 5.83 -19.23
C GLY A 149 -13.31 5.04 -17.96
N TRP A 150 -12.30 4.29 -17.54
CA TRP A 150 -12.38 3.36 -16.42
C TRP A 150 -11.12 3.43 -15.56
N TYR A 151 -11.30 3.15 -14.27
CA TYR A 151 -10.18 2.92 -13.38
C TYR A 151 -9.42 1.67 -13.82
N GLY A 152 -8.11 1.81 -14.00
CA GLY A 152 -7.25 0.73 -14.43
C GLY A 152 -6.75 -0.14 -13.27
N TRP A 153 -5.94 -1.13 -13.64
CA TRP A 153 -5.46 -2.13 -12.70
C TRP A 153 -4.55 -1.56 -11.62
N SER A 154 -3.72 -0.56 -11.95
CA SER A 154 -2.81 0.07 -10.98
C SER A 154 -3.58 0.78 -9.86
N TYR A 155 -4.72 1.41 -10.18
CA TYR A 155 -5.63 2.01 -9.18
C TYR A 155 -6.23 0.94 -8.25
N ILE A 156 -6.66 -0.20 -8.79
CA ILE A 156 -7.18 -1.33 -8.00
C ILE A 156 -6.06 -1.89 -7.11
N MET A 157 -4.82 -1.98 -7.62
CA MET A 157 -3.67 -2.43 -6.84
C MET A 157 -3.28 -1.48 -5.72
N ALA A 158 -3.46 -0.17 -5.90
CA ALA A 158 -3.30 0.79 -4.80
C ALA A 158 -4.30 0.54 -3.67
N TRP A 159 -5.57 0.22 -3.97
CA TRP A 159 -6.57 -0.16 -2.95
C TRP A 159 -6.20 -1.46 -2.22
N PHE A 160 -5.72 -2.47 -2.94
CA PHE A 160 -5.19 -3.69 -2.31
C PHE A 160 -3.97 -3.37 -1.42
N GLY A 161 -3.05 -2.54 -1.90
CA GLY A 161 -1.91 -2.03 -1.12
C GLY A 161 -2.35 -1.32 0.16
N TRP A 162 -3.39 -0.48 0.10
CA TRP A 162 -3.98 0.16 1.27
C TRP A 162 -4.55 -0.84 2.28
N LEU A 163 -5.35 -1.82 1.84
CA LEU A 163 -5.89 -2.85 2.74
C LEU A 163 -4.78 -3.67 3.41
N LEU A 164 -3.75 -4.02 2.64
CA LEU A 164 -2.61 -4.80 3.13
C LEU A 164 -1.73 -4.00 4.08
N THR A 165 -1.48 -2.71 3.83
CA THR A 165 -0.76 -1.82 4.77
C THR A 165 -1.52 -1.68 6.09
N LEU A 166 -2.85 -1.51 6.05
CA LEU A 166 -3.67 -1.46 7.26
C LEU A 166 -3.58 -2.76 8.05
N PHE A 167 -3.80 -3.89 7.37
CA PHE A 167 -3.79 -5.20 8.01
C PHE A 167 -2.41 -5.55 8.59
N THR A 168 -1.33 -5.34 7.84
CA THR A 168 0.05 -5.55 8.33
C THR A 168 0.39 -4.65 9.50
N GLY A 169 0.01 -3.36 9.46
CA GLY A 169 0.23 -2.42 10.56
C GLY A 169 -0.45 -2.85 11.86
N ILE A 170 -1.73 -3.24 11.77
CA ILE A 170 -2.48 -3.77 12.92
C ILE A 170 -1.84 -5.07 13.44
N MET A 171 -1.47 -5.99 12.55
CA MET A 171 -0.83 -7.24 12.94
C MET A 171 0.51 -7.01 13.67
N TYR A 172 1.34 -6.05 13.24
CA TYR A 172 2.57 -5.70 13.93
C TYR A 172 2.36 -5.18 15.36
N ILE A 173 1.28 -4.43 15.59
CA ILE A 173 0.94 -3.91 16.92
C ILE A 173 0.42 -5.03 17.83
N ILE A 174 -0.36 -5.97 17.29
CA ILE A 174 -0.95 -7.06 18.06
C ILE A 174 0.09 -8.13 18.39
N LEU A 175 0.88 -8.54 17.39
CA LEU A 175 1.85 -9.63 17.54
C LEU A 175 2.92 -9.33 18.58
N ARG A 176 3.13 -10.31 19.46
CA ARG A 176 4.14 -10.28 20.51
C ARG A 176 5.20 -11.33 20.19
N LYS A 177 6.48 -10.95 20.25
CA LYS A 177 7.61 -11.87 20.19
C LYS A 177 7.49 -12.83 21.38
N ARG A 178 7.21 -14.11 21.16
CA ARG A 178 7.10 -15.09 22.26
C ARG A 178 8.49 -15.42 22.81
N ALA A 179 8.57 -15.64 24.11
CA ALA A 179 9.67 -16.37 24.72
C ALA A 179 9.45 -17.87 24.45
N ASP A 180 10.24 -18.47 23.57
CA ASP A 180 10.67 -19.85 23.77
C ASP A 180 11.17 -20.04 25.21
#